data_AF-A0A3B9K6M3-F1
#
_entry.id   AF-A0A3B9K6M3-F1
#
_cell.length_a   1.000
_cell.length_b   1.000
_cell.length_c   1.000
_cell.angle_alpha   90.00
_cell.angle_beta   90.00
_cell.angle_gamma   90.00
#
_symmetry.space_group_name_H-M   'P 1'
#
loop_
_entity.id
_entity.type
_entity.pdbx_description
1 polymer ?
#
loop_
_entity_poly.entity_id
_entity_poly.type
_entity_poly.pdbx_seq_one_letter_code
_entity_poly.pdbx_strand_id
1 'polypeptide(L)'
;KVVGVEIVEEAVLAARKNAAANGLSNCEFIAGDVLKVVDDLAEKPDLIILDPPRDGIHPKAIGKIIAFGVKRIVYVSCKPTSLVRDLEILQNAGYRVERTCCVNMFPSTSGIETVCLLERR
;
A
#
# COMPACT_ATOMS: atom_id res chain seq x y z
N LYS A 1 -14.82 -2.61 6.67
CA LYS A 1 -14.25 -1.34 7.17
C LYS A 1 -12.95 -1.09 6.41
N VAL A 2 -12.55 0.16 6.19
CA VAL A 2 -11.28 0.55 5.55
C VAL A 2 -10.49 1.40 6.54
N VAL A 3 -9.18 1.15 6.65
CA VAL A 3 -8.27 1.98 7.45
C VAL A 3 -7.19 2.53 6.53
N GLY A 4 -7.06 3.85 6.48
CA GLY A 4 -5.99 4.56 5.78
C GLY A 4 -4.96 5.10 6.77
N VAL A 5 -3.67 4.91 6.46
CA VAL A 5 -2.56 5.44 7.25
C VAL A 5 -1.77 6.40 6.37
N GLU A 6 -1.56 7.61 6.85
CA GLU A 6 -0.87 8.68 6.13
C GLU A 6 -0.06 9.51 7.12
N ILE A 7 1.16 9.89 6.76
CA ILE A 7 2.07 10.63 7.65
C ILE A 7 1.72 12.12 7.69
N VAL A 8 1.13 12.66 6.62
CA VAL A 8 0.73 14.06 6.49
C VAL A 8 -0.65 14.28 7.11
N GLU A 9 -0.70 15.01 8.22
CA GLU A 9 -1.93 15.24 8.98
C GLU A 9 -3.00 15.97 8.14
N GLU A 10 -2.60 16.94 7.32
CA GLU A 10 -3.50 17.66 6.44
C GLU A 10 -4.18 16.74 5.40
N ALA A 11 -3.45 15.73 4.91
CA ALA A 11 -3.99 14.75 3.97
C ALA A 11 -5.00 13.82 4.67
N VAL A 12 -4.77 13.46 5.94
CA VAL A 12 -5.74 12.73 6.76
C VAL A 12 -7.01 13.53 6.99
N LEU A 13 -6.89 14.83 7.31
CA LEU A 13 -8.04 15.72 7.45
C LEU A 13 -8.82 15.85 6.15
N ALA A 14 -8.13 15.97 5.01
CA ALA A 14 -8.76 15.97 3.70
C ALA A 14 -9.49 14.65 3.41
N ALA A 15 -8.88 13.51 3.73
CA ALA A 15 -9.50 12.18 3.57
C ALA A 15 -10.78 12.03 4.40
N ARG A 16 -10.76 12.49 5.66
CA ARG A 16 -11.96 12.51 6.54
C ARG A 16 -13.08 13.40 5.96
N LYS A 17 -12.74 14.59 5.46
CA LYS A 17 -13.71 15.49 4.81
C LYS A 17 -14.30 14.84 3.55
N ASN A 18 -13.47 14.19 2.73
CA ASN A 18 -13.92 13.51 1.52
C ASN A 18 -14.85 12.33 1.85
N ALA A 19 -14.53 11.54 2.88
CA ALA A 19 -15.40 10.46 3.34
C ALA A 19 -16.76 11.00 3.81
N ALA A 20 -16.77 12.06 4.62
CA ALA A 20 -17.99 12.70 5.08
C ALA A 20 -18.83 13.27 3.92
N ALA A 21 -18.20 13.94 2.96
CA ALA A 21 -18.87 14.50 1.78
C ALA A 21 -19.53 13.42 0.90
N ASN A 22 -19.03 12.18 0.95
CA ASN A 22 -19.57 11.03 0.22
C ASN A 22 -20.44 10.11 1.11
N GLY A 23 -20.75 10.50 2.34
CA GLY A 23 -21.56 9.70 3.27
C GLY A 23 -20.93 8.36 3.69
N LEU A 24 -19.60 8.24 3.61
CA LEU A 24 -18.86 7.02 3.95
C LEU A 24 -18.59 6.96 5.45
N SER A 25 -19.24 6.03 6.14
CA SER A 25 -19.09 5.79 7.59
C SER A 25 -18.19 4.60 7.94
N ASN A 26 -17.74 3.85 6.94
CA ASN A 26 -16.95 2.61 7.09
C ASN A 26 -15.44 2.83 6.89
N CYS A 27 -14.97 4.08 6.85
CA CYS A 27 -13.57 4.45 6.65
C CYS A 27 -13.01 5.15 7.89
N GLU A 28 -11.80 4.77 8.29
CA GLU A 28 -11.03 5.41 9.35
C GLU A 28 -9.67 5.84 8.79
N PHE A 29 -9.19 7.01 9.21
CA PHE A 29 -7.91 7.54 8.74
C PHE A 29 -7.05 7.95 9.93
N ILE A 30 -5.83 7.41 9.98
CA ILE A 30 -4.87 7.59 11.08
C ILE A 30 -3.69 8.39 10.56
N ALA A 31 -3.38 9.49 11.26
CA ALA A 31 -2.18 10.28 10.99
C ALA A 31 -0.98 9.66 11.71
N GLY A 32 0.04 9.24 10.96
CA GLY A 32 1.25 8.69 11.53
C GLY A 32 2.11 7.92 10.53
N ASP A 33 3.34 7.67 10.96
CA ASP A 33 4.24 6.77 10.26
C ASP A 33 3.65 5.35 10.26
N VAL A 34 3.54 4.74 9.09
CA VAL A 34 3.12 3.35 8.91
C VAL A 34 3.91 2.43 9.83
N LEU A 35 5.20 2.69 10.06
CA LEU A 35 6.01 1.90 10.98
C LEU A 35 5.49 1.92 12.42
N LYS A 36 4.87 2.99 12.88
CA LYS A 36 4.36 3.10 14.25
C LYS A 36 2.92 2.58 14.32
N VAL A 37 2.08 3.07 13.40
CA VAL A 37 0.64 2.79 13.39
C VAL A 37 0.35 1.31 13.20
N VAL A 38 1.19 0.61 12.44
CA VAL A 38 1.03 -0.83 12.19
C VAL A 38 1.02 -1.67 13.47
N ASP A 39 1.78 -1.29 14.50
CA ASP A 39 1.81 -2.05 15.76
C ASP A 39 0.53 -1.88 16.57
N ASP A 40 -0.18 -0.76 16.38
CA ASP A 40 -1.43 -0.42 17.09
C ASP A 40 -2.69 -0.95 16.38
N LEU A 41 -2.55 -1.49 15.17
CA LEU A 41 -3.67 -2.09 14.44
C LEU A 41 -4.01 -3.47 15.03
N ALA A 42 -5.05 -3.49 15.87
CA ALA A 42 -5.52 -4.70 16.55
C ALA A 42 -6.11 -5.77 15.61
N GLU A 43 -6.62 -5.37 14.44
CA GLU A 43 -7.27 -6.26 13.48
C GLU A 43 -6.39 -6.54 12.27
N LYS A 44 -6.27 -7.82 11.91
CA LYS A 44 -5.60 -8.24 10.68
C LYS A 44 -6.49 -7.95 9.47
N PRO A 45 -6.04 -7.14 8.49
CA PRO A 45 -6.85 -6.88 7.31
C PRO A 45 -6.84 -8.05 6.32
N ASP A 46 -7.91 -8.19 5.55
CA ASP A 46 -8.02 -9.19 4.47
C ASP A 46 -7.15 -8.84 3.25
N LEU A 47 -6.91 -7.55 3.05
CA LEU A 47 -6.20 -6.95 1.91
C LEU A 47 -5.42 -5.72 2.37
N ILE A 48 -4.18 -5.58 1.92
CA ILE A 48 -3.41 -4.34 2.02
C ILE A 48 -3.28 -3.72 0.63
N ILE A 49 -3.49 -2.42 0.52
CA ILE A 49 -3.19 -1.63 -0.68
C ILE A 49 -1.99 -0.73 -0.35
N LEU A 50 -0.95 -0.80 -1.17
CA LEU A 50 0.29 -0.04 -0.98
C LEU A 50 0.49 0.85 -2.21
N ASP A 51 0.73 2.13 -1.98
CA ASP A 51 1.17 3.10 -2.99
C ASP A 51 2.36 3.90 -2.43
N PRO A 52 3.55 3.26 -2.32
CA PRO A 52 4.72 3.89 -1.72
C PRO A 52 5.34 4.95 -2.64
N PRO A 53 6.23 5.82 -2.10
CA PRO A 53 6.99 6.77 -2.91
C PRO A 53 7.91 6.06 -3.91
N ARG A 54 8.57 6.85 -4.77
CA ARG A 54 9.49 6.35 -5.82
C ARG A 54 10.61 5.43 -5.32
N ASP A 55 10.97 5.49 -4.05
CA ASP A 55 12.00 4.64 -3.47
C ASP A 55 11.49 3.25 -3.05
N GLY A 56 10.19 2.99 -3.20
CA GLY A 56 9.52 1.77 -2.77
C GLY A 56 9.17 1.78 -1.28
N ILE A 57 8.86 0.59 -0.75
CA ILE A 57 8.56 0.41 0.66
C ILE A 57 9.85 0.55 1.47
N HIS A 58 9.79 1.31 2.56
CA HIS A 58 10.91 1.39 3.49
C HIS A 58 11.28 -0.01 4.05
N PRO A 59 12.56 -0.40 4.15
CA PRO A 59 12.97 -1.76 4.55
C PRO A 59 12.42 -2.23 5.92
N LYS A 60 12.19 -1.31 6.86
CA LYS A 60 11.53 -1.66 8.13
C LYS A 60 10.03 -1.91 7.97
N ALA A 61 9.38 -1.25 7.01
CA ALA A 61 7.93 -1.32 6.82
C ALA A 61 7.54 -2.59 6.07
N ILE A 62 8.32 -3.00 5.08
CA ILE A 62 8.06 -4.25 4.34
C ILE A 62 8.06 -5.47 5.25
N GLY A 63 8.97 -5.51 6.24
CA GLY A 63 8.99 -6.57 7.27
C GLY A 63 7.70 -6.61 8.11
N LYS A 64 7.18 -5.44 8.50
CA LYS A 64 5.92 -5.37 9.26
C LYS A 64 4.71 -5.76 8.40
N ILE A 65 4.68 -5.35 7.13
CA ILE A 65 3.64 -5.76 6.16
C ILE A 65 3.62 -7.28 6.00
N ILE A 66 4.80 -7.90 5.88
CA ILE A 66 4.95 -9.36 5.82
C ILE A 66 4.43 -10.01 7.10
N ALA A 67 4.75 -9.44 8.27
CA ALA A 67 4.39 -9.97 9.58
C ALA A 67 2.88 -9.98 9.84
N PHE A 68 2.11 -9.04 9.28
CA PHE A 68 0.63 -9.13 9.32
C PHE A 68 0.08 -10.42 8.72
N GLY A 69 0.82 -10.98 7.75
CA GLY A 69 0.45 -12.21 7.07
C GLY A 69 -0.87 -12.16 6.33
N VAL A 70 -1.18 -11.02 5.73
CA VAL A 70 -2.41 -10.82 4.95
C VAL A 70 -2.48 -11.76 3.75
N LYS A 71 -3.70 -12.10 3.34
CA LYS A 71 -3.90 -13.03 2.22
C LYS A 71 -3.50 -12.38 0.89
N ARG A 72 -3.78 -11.08 0.74
CA ARG A 72 -3.60 -10.35 -0.52
C ARG A 72 -2.96 -8.99 -0.29
N ILE A 73 -2.10 -8.61 -1.23
CA ILE A 73 -1.50 -7.27 -1.31
C ILE A 73 -1.72 -6.75 -2.73
N VAL A 74 -2.25 -5.53 -2.85
CA VAL A 74 -2.21 -4.78 -4.10
C VAL A 74 -1.11 -3.73 -3.96
N TYR A 75 -0.09 -3.84 -4.80
CA TYR A 75 1.05 -2.93 -4.84
C TYR A 75 0.93 -2.04 -6.08
N VAL A 76 0.84 -0.72 -5.88
CA VAL A 76 0.92 0.30 -6.94
C VAL A 76 2.32 0.90 -6.93
N SER A 77 2.95 1.07 -8.10
CA SER A 77 4.29 1.64 -8.19
C SER A 77 4.52 2.46 -9.44
N CYS A 78 5.05 3.67 -9.22
CA CYS A 78 5.49 4.60 -10.25
C CYS A 78 6.92 4.35 -10.76
N LYS A 79 7.66 3.39 -10.17
CA LYS A 79 9.05 3.08 -10.52
C LYS A 79 9.30 1.57 -10.52
N PRO A 80 9.44 0.95 -11.72
CA PRO A 80 9.64 -0.49 -11.84
C PRO A 80 10.84 -1.06 -11.08
N THR A 81 11.94 -0.30 -10.97
CA THR A 81 13.16 -0.81 -10.32
C THR A 81 13.00 -1.04 -8.81
N SER A 82 12.33 -0.12 -8.10
CA SER A 82 12.01 -0.29 -6.67
C SER A 82 10.93 -1.36 -6.48
N LEU A 83 9.95 -1.44 -7.39
CA LEU A 83 8.95 -2.50 -7.39
C LEU A 83 9.61 -3.87 -7.43
N VAL A 84 10.52 -4.12 -8.38
CA VAL A 84 11.21 -5.43 -8.52
C VAL A 84 11.95 -5.81 -7.23
N ARG A 85 12.68 -4.87 -6.62
CA ARG A 85 13.37 -5.08 -5.34
C ARG A 85 12.38 -5.51 -4.24
N ASP A 86 11.26 -4.82 -4.13
CA ASP A 86 10.29 -5.08 -3.07
C ASP A 86 9.51 -6.38 -3.32
N LEU A 87 9.21 -6.69 -4.59
CA LEU A 87 8.61 -7.97 -4.99
C LEU A 87 9.52 -9.17 -4.68
N GLU A 88 10.84 -9.03 -4.82
CA GLU A 88 11.78 -10.09 -4.44
C GLU A 88 11.69 -10.41 -2.93
N ILE A 89 11.66 -9.36 -2.09
CA ILE A 89 11.52 -9.50 -0.63
C ILE A 89 10.17 -10.14 -0.27
N LEU A 90 9.07 -9.68 -0.88
CA LEU A 90 7.73 -10.24 -0.65
C LEU A 90 7.64 -11.70 -1.10
N GLN A 91 8.25 -12.06 -2.22
CA GLN A 91 8.24 -13.43 -2.72
C GLN A 91 9.03 -14.38 -1.84
N ASN A 92 10.20 -13.95 -1.35
CA ASN A 92 10.99 -14.70 -0.37
C ASN A 92 10.21 -14.93 0.95
N ALA A 93 9.22 -14.09 1.24
CA ALA A 93 8.34 -14.21 2.39
C ALA A 93 7.04 -15.02 2.14
N GLY A 94 6.91 -15.68 0.98
CA GLY A 94 5.80 -16.58 0.65
C GLY A 94 4.65 -15.94 -0.12
N TYR A 95 4.80 -14.71 -0.60
CA TYR A 95 3.85 -14.12 -1.55
C TYR A 95 4.19 -14.53 -2.99
N ARG A 96 3.20 -14.54 -3.87
CA ARG A 96 3.39 -14.71 -5.32
C ARG A 96 2.67 -13.62 -6.06
N VAL A 97 3.27 -13.13 -7.15
CA VAL A 97 2.62 -12.21 -8.07
C VAL A 97 1.63 -13.01 -8.92
N GLU A 98 0.33 -12.79 -8.70
CA GLU A 98 -0.74 -13.46 -9.44
C GLU A 98 -1.13 -12.67 -10.69
N ARG A 99 -1.03 -11.34 -10.65
CA ARG A 99 -1.35 -10.48 -11.80
C ARG A 99 -0.55 -9.18 -11.75
N THR A 100 -0.18 -8.69 -12.93
CA THR A 100 0.41 -7.36 -13.11
C THR A 100 -0.31 -6.61 -14.23
N CYS A 101 -0.46 -5.30 -14.07
CA CYS A 101 -0.99 -4.40 -15.09
C CYS A 101 -0.16 -3.11 -15.14
N CYS A 102 0.29 -2.72 -16.33
CA CYS A 102 0.91 -1.42 -16.54
C CYS A 102 -0.17 -0.41 -16.93
N VAL A 103 -0.13 0.78 -16.32
CA VAL A 103 -1.07 1.88 -16.57
C VAL A 103 -0.29 3.09 -17.06
N ASN A 104 -0.61 3.56 -18.26
CA ASN A 104 0.00 4.77 -18.83
C ASN A 104 -0.64 6.03 -18.23
N MET A 105 -0.25 6.38 -17.01
CA MET A 105 -0.68 7.62 -16.32
C MET A 105 0.08 8.86 -16.81
N PHE A 106 1.20 8.68 -17.50
CA PHE A 106 2.06 9.76 -17.97
C PHE A 106 2.38 9.63 -19.47
N PRO A 107 1.41 9.84 -20.37
CA PRO A 107 1.61 9.72 -21.81
C PRO A 107 2.75 10.62 -22.31
N SER A 108 3.51 10.11 -23.30
CA SER A 108 4.66 10.81 -23.89
C SER A 108 5.82 11.09 -22.92
N THR A 109 5.87 10.38 -21.79
CA THR A 109 7.01 10.39 -20.86
C THR A 109 7.61 8.99 -20.71
N SER A 110 8.71 8.86 -19.97
CA SER A 110 9.26 7.56 -19.57
C SER A 110 8.60 6.98 -18.32
N GLY A 111 7.67 7.69 -17.69
CA GLY A 111 6.96 7.24 -16.49
C GLY A 111 5.96 6.13 -16.79
N ILE A 112 5.85 5.16 -15.91
CA ILE A 112 4.86 4.09 -15.98
C ILE A 112 4.37 3.75 -14.57
N GLU A 113 3.05 3.68 -14.39
CA GLU A 113 2.46 3.10 -13.18
C GLU A 113 2.28 1.60 -13.38
N THR A 114 2.59 0.82 -12.36
CA THR A 114 2.44 -0.63 -12.37
C THR A 114 1.62 -1.06 -11.16
N VAL A 115 0.60 -1.88 -11.39
CA VAL A 115 -0.22 -2.48 -10.33
C VAL A 115 0.04 -3.99 -10.31
N CYS A 116 0.47 -4.50 -9.16
CA CYS A 116 0.68 -5.92 -8.91
C CYS A 116 -0.30 -6.43 -7.85
N LEU A 117 -1.00 -7.52 -8.16
CA LEU A 117 -1.71 -8.33 -7.18
C LEU A 117 -0.76 -9.43 -6.70
N LEU A 118 -0.51 -9.46 -5.38
CA LEU A 118 0.19 -10.54 -4.72
C LEU A 118 -0.76 -11.33 -3.83
N GLU A 119 -0.59 -12.66 -3.82
CA GLU A 119 -1.29 -13.55 -2.90
C GLU A 119 -0.32 -14.40 -2.09
N ARG A 120 -0.62 -14.60 -0.81
CA ARG A 120 0.17 -15.47 0.08
C ARG A 120 -0.20 -16.92 -0.17
N ARG A 121 0.80 -17.78 -0.40
CA ARG A 121 0.64 -19.23 -0.57
C ARG A 121 1.27 -20.01 0.58
#